data_AF-L7F5U5-F1
#
_entry.id   AF-L7F5U5-F1
#
_cell.length_a   1.000
_cell.length_b   1.000
_cell.length_c   1.000
_cell.angle_alpha   90.00
_cell.angle_beta   90.00
_cell.angle_gamma   90.00
#
_symmetry.space_group_name_H-M   'P 1'
#
loop_
_entity.id
_entity.type
_entity.pdbx_description
1 polymer ?
#
loop_
_entity_poly.entity_id
_entity_poly.type
_entity_poly.pdbx_seq_one_letter_code
_entity_poly.pdbx_strand_id
1 'polypeptide(L)'
;MTSNVSEALGYEQARDELIDVVRRLEVGGTTLEESLALWERGEELAKVCRQWLEGARKRLDAALAEGSSAGDGEEDGSASGVGGSE
;
A
#
# COMPACT_ATOMS: atom_id res chain seq x y z
N MET A 1 8.92 -16.32 -14.52
CA MET A 1 7.53 -16.76 -14.26
C MET A 1 6.63 -15.54 -14.33
N THR A 2 5.88 -15.42 -15.41
CA THR A 2 4.87 -14.39 -15.68
C THR A 2 3.61 -14.72 -14.89
N SER A 3 3.37 -14.01 -13.79
CA SER A 3 2.23 -14.30 -12.90
C SER A 3 1.11 -13.28 -13.10
N ASN A 4 0.09 -13.76 -13.82
CA ASN A 4 -1.32 -13.34 -13.90
C ASN A 4 -1.67 -12.00 -14.55
N VAL A 5 -1.68 -12.01 -15.89
CA VAL A 5 -2.34 -11.03 -16.75
C VAL A 5 -3.76 -11.52 -17.02
N SER A 6 -4.69 -11.27 -16.11
CA SER A 6 -6.14 -11.23 -16.39
C SER A 6 -6.90 -10.54 -15.25
N GLU A 7 -7.71 -9.55 -15.63
CA GLU A 7 -8.86 -8.90 -14.95
C GLU A 7 -8.66 -7.67 -14.04
N ALA A 8 -7.46 -7.35 -13.56
CA ALA A 8 -7.20 -6.07 -12.86
C ALA A 8 -6.11 -5.27 -13.57
N LEU A 9 -6.37 -4.00 -13.90
CA LEU A 9 -5.34 -3.07 -14.38
C LEU A 9 -4.14 -3.11 -13.43
N GLY A 10 -2.94 -3.31 -13.99
CA GLY A 10 -1.71 -3.19 -13.22
C GLY A 10 -1.57 -1.77 -12.66
N TYR A 11 -0.88 -1.62 -11.51
CA TYR A 11 -0.75 -0.32 -10.84
C TYR A 11 -0.29 0.81 -11.78
N GLU A 12 0.75 0.56 -12.59
CA GLU A 12 1.28 1.58 -13.50
C GLU A 12 0.26 1.95 -14.59
N GLN A 13 -0.44 0.96 -15.14
CA GLN A 13 -1.48 1.20 -16.12
C GLN A 13 -2.65 2.01 -15.53
N ALA A 14 -3.10 1.67 -14.32
CA ALA A 14 -4.16 2.38 -13.63
C ALA A 14 -3.75 3.83 -13.28
N ARG A 15 -2.49 4.03 -12.88
CA ARG A 15 -1.91 5.35 -12.61
C ARG A 15 -1.85 6.19 -13.88
N ASP A 16 -1.38 5.62 -14.98
CA ASP A 16 -1.21 6.34 -16.25
C ASP A 16 -2.58 6.75 -16.81
N GLU A 17 -3.58 5.86 -16.76
CA GLU A 17 -4.96 6.19 -17.12
C GLU A 17 -5.55 7.29 -16.22
N LEU A 18 -5.26 7.25 -14.91
CA LEU A 18 -5.71 8.28 -13.97
C LEU A 18 -5.11 9.66 -14.30
N ILE A 19 -3.82 9.70 -14.68
CA ILE A 19 -3.15 10.93 -15.12
C ILE A 19 -3.86 11.51 -16.34
N ASP A 20 -4.21 10.67 -17.31
CA ASP A 20 -4.89 11.12 -18.53
C ASP A 20 -6.31 11.62 -18.24
N VAL A 21 -7.04 10.97 -17.33
CA VAL A 21 -8.35 11.45 -16.85
C VAL A 21 -8.23 12.82 -16.21
N VAL A 22 -7.28 13.01 -15.29
CA VAL A 22 -7.05 14.30 -14.62
C VAL A 22 -6.68 15.38 -15.65
N ARG A 23 -5.77 15.09 -16.59
CA ARG A 23 -5.42 16.03 -17.66
C ARG A 23 -6.63 16.47 -18.47
N ARG A 24 -7.52 15.53 -18.83
CA ARG A 24 -8.75 15.86 -19.58
C ARG A 24 -9.69 16.76 -18.79
N LEU A 25 -9.84 16.50 -17.49
CA LEU A 25 -10.62 17.34 -16.57
C LEU A 25 -10.01 18.75 -16.44
N GLU A 26 -8.68 18.85 -16.37
CA GLU A 26 -7.96 20.13 -16.26
C GLU A 26 -8.01 20.98 -17.52
N VAL A 27 -7.95 20.35 -18.71
CA VAL A 27 -8.12 21.06 -19.99
C VAL A 27 -9.52 21.66 -20.09
N GLY A 28 -10.51 20.98 -19.53
CA GLY A 28 -11.92 21.38 -19.64
C GLY A 28 -12.41 21.30 -21.09
N GLY A 29 -13.46 22.05 -21.42
CA GLY A 29 -14.08 22.04 -22.75
C GLY A 29 -14.96 20.82 -23.05
N THR A 30 -15.14 19.94 -22.07
CA THR A 30 -16.10 18.84 -22.09
C THR A 30 -17.46 19.27 -21.54
N THR A 31 -18.50 18.57 -21.94
CA THR A 31 -19.84 18.74 -21.36
C THR A 31 -19.86 18.32 -19.89
N LEU A 32 -20.91 18.69 -19.16
CA LEU A 32 -21.08 18.28 -17.76
C LEU A 32 -21.13 16.75 -17.62
N GLU A 33 -21.86 16.07 -18.49
CA GLU A 33 -22.01 14.60 -18.48
C GLU A 33 -20.66 13.90 -18.74
N GLU A 34 -19.87 14.40 -19.69
CA GLU A 34 -18.52 13.89 -19.94
C GLU A 34 -17.58 14.14 -18.77
N SER A 35 -17.70 15.30 -18.11
CA SER A 35 -16.89 15.66 -16.96
C SER A 35 -17.21 14.76 -15.75
N LEU A 36 -18.49 14.42 -15.56
CA LEU A 36 -18.93 13.47 -14.55
C LEU A 36 -18.42 12.06 -14.85
N ALA A 37 -18.53 11.60 -16.09
CA ALA A 37 -18.03 10.28 -16.49
C ALA A 37 -16.51 10.16 -16.29
N LEU A 38 -15.75 11.21 -16.62
CA LEU A 38 -14.32 11.27 -16.35
C LEU A 38 -14.01 11.22 -14.84
N TRP A 39 -14.76 11.97 -14.04
CA TRP A 39 -14.59 11.96 -12.59
C TRP A 39 -14.87 10.58 -11.98
N GLU A 40 -15.97 9.93 -12.36
CA GLU A 40 -16.31 8.58 -11.88
C GLU A 40 -15.22 7.57 -12.25
N ARG A 41 -14.71 7.64 -13.48
CA ARG A 41 -13.59 6.80 -13.92
C ARG A 41 -12.32 7.07 -13.11
N GLY A 42 -12.03 8.34 -12.82
CA GLY A 42 -10.90 8.73 -11.97
C GLY A 42 -11.00 8.14 -10.56
N GLU A 43 -12.21 8.15 -9.97
CA GLU A 43 -12.46 7.57 -8.65
C GLU A 43 -12.25 6.04 -8.63
N GLU A 44 -12.68 5.33 -9.67
CA GLU A 44 -12.41 3.89 -9.83
C GLU A 44 -10.92 3.60 -9.91
N LEU A 45 -10.19 4.33 -10.76
CA LEU A 45 -8.74 4.16 -10.93
C LEU A 45 -7.99 4.46 -9.63
N ALA A 46 -8.39 5.50 -8.91
CA ALA A 46 -7.83 5.84 -7.61
C ALA A 46 -8.05 4.72 -6.58
N LYS A 47 -9.22 4.07 -6.57
CA LYS A 47 -9.49 2.91 -5.70
C LYS A 47 -8.55 1.74 -6.03
N VAL A 48 -8.37 1.42 -7.31
CA VAL A 48 -7.45 0.37 -7.76
C VAL A 48 -6.01 0.67 -7.32
N CYS A 49 -5.55 1.91 -7.53
CA CYS A 49 -4.22 2.33 -7.12
C CYS A 49 -4.00 2.17 -5.60
N ARG A 50 -4.99 2.55 -4.78
CA ARG A 50 -4.92 2.41 -3.32
C ARG A 50 -4.84 0.94 -2.89
N GLN A 51 -5.64 0.06 -3.50
CA GLN A 51 -5.61 -1.37 -3.20
C GLN A 51 -4.24 -2.00 -3.45
N TRP A 52 -3.60 -1.64 -4.57
CA TRP A 52 -2.24 -2.08 -4.89
C TRP A 52 -1.21 -1.61 -3.86
N LEU A 53 -1.26 -0.33 -3.48
CA LEU A 53 -0.34 0.26 -2.50
C LEU A 53 -0.52 -0.33 -1.10
N GLU A 54 -1.76 -0.54 -0.67
CA GLU A 54 -2.09 -1.17 0.61
C GLU A 54 -1.60 -2.63 0.65
N GLY A 55 -1.82 -3.38 -0.44
CA GLY A 55 -1.31 -4.75 -0.57
C GLY A 55 0.22 -4.81 -0.55
N ALA A 56 0.90 -3.83 -1.14
CA ALA A 56 2.35 -3.72 -1.06
C ALA A 56 2.82 -3.39 0.37
N ARG A 57 2.16 -2.47 1.06
CA ARG A 57 2.44 -2.12 2.46
C ARG A 57 2.34 -3.33 3.38
N LYS A 58 1.23 -4.07 3.30
CA LYS A 58 0.99 -5.28 4.13
C LYS A 58 2.09 -6.33 3.95
N ARG A 59 2.59 -6.53 2.72
CA ARG A 59 3.69 -7.47 2.45
C ARG A 59 5.01 -7.01 3.05
N LEU A 60 5.30 -5.70 3.00
CA LEU A 60 6.49 -5.14 3.63
C LEU A 60 6.43 -5.27 5.16
N ASP A 61 5.28 -4.94 5.75
CA ASP A 61 5.09 -5.03 7.20
C ASP A 61 5.24 -6.48 7.70
N ALA A 62 4.71 -7.46 6.96
CA ALA A 62 4.89 -8.89 7.25
C ALA A 62 6.35 -9.32 7.19
N ALA A 63 7.08 -8.93 6.13
CA ALA A 63 8.50 -9.26 5.98
C ALA A 63 9.38 -8.64 7.09
N LEU A 64 9.04 -7.43 7.54
CA LEU A 64 9.71 -6.77 8.67
C LEU A 64 9.44 -7.48 10.00
N ALA A 65 8.21 -7.93 10.24
CA ALA A 65 7.85 -8.66 11.46
C ALA A 65 8.56 -10.02 11.55
N GLU A 66 8.69 -10.74 10.43
CA GLU A 66 9.47 -11.99 10.37
C GLU A 66 10.97 -11.76 10.62
N GLY A 67 11.51 -10.62 10.15
CA GLY A 67 12.91 -10.24 10.39
C GLY A 67 13.20 -9.84 11.85
N SER A 68 12.26 -9.18 12.52
CA SER A 68 12.41 -8.79 13.94
C SER A 68 12.27 -9.95 14.92
N SER A 69 11.44 -10.96 14.63
CA SER A 69 11.32 -12.15 15.50
C SER A 69 12.58 -13.03 15.54
N ALA A 70 13.57 -12.79 14.68
CA ALA A 70 14.87 -13.49 14.71
C ALA A 70 15.94 -12.78 15.55
N GLY A 71 15.61 -11.66 16.22
CA GLY A 71 16.56 -10.81 16.94
C GLY A 71 16.44 -10.74 18.47
N ASP A 72 15.41 -11.34 19.09
CA ASP A 72 15.20 -11.27 20.54
C ASP A 72 15.42 -12.64 21.19
N GLY A 73 16.68 -13.02 21.29
CA GLY A 73 17.17 -14.09 22.17
C GLY A 73 18.43 -13.60 22.89
N GLU A 74 18.37 -13.59 24.22
CA GLU A 74 19.44 -13.37 25.20
C GLU A 74 19.94 -11.93 25.47
N GLU A 75 19.58 -11.37 26.64
CA GLU A 75 20.49 -11.14 27.80
C GLU A 75 19.61 -11.19 29.07
N ASP A 76 19.52 -12.35 29.71
CA ASP A 76 20.36 -12.83 30.84
C ASP A 76 19.86 -12.33 32.21
N GLY A 77 19.30 -13.28 32.95
CA GLY A 77 19.00 -13.11 34.36
C GLY A 77 20.25 -13.36 35.20
N SER A 78 20.78 -12.32 35.83
CA SER A 78 21.65 -12.50 36.99
C SER A 78 20.87 -12.18 38.27
N ALA A 79 20.31 -13.23 38.87
CA ALA A 79 19.89 -13.22 40.26
C ALA A 79 21.11 -13.43 41.17
N SER A 80 21.33 -12.54 42.13
CA SER A 80 22.01 -12.92 43.38
C SER A 80 21.42 -12.13 44.54
N GLY A 81 20.64 -12.81 45.37
CA GLY A 81 20.27 -12.31 46.69
C GLY A 81 21.46 -12.37 47.64
N VAL A 82 21.43 -11.54 48.68
CA VAL A 82 21.90 -11.85 50.04
C VAL A 82 21.14 -10.90 50.98
N GLY A 83 20.43 -11.49 51.95
CA GLY A 83 19.77 -10.76 53.02
C GLY A 83 20.73 -10.45 54.19
N GLY A 84 20.26 -9.64 55.13
CA GLY A 84 20.94 -9.42 56.40
C GLY A 84 20.49 -8.14 57.10
N SER A 85 19.45 -8.28 57.94
CA SER A 85 19.10 -7.34 58.99
C SER A 85 20.17 -7.32 60.09
N GLU A 86 20.25 -6.17 60.79
CA GLU A 86 20.98 -5.87 62.05
C GLU A 86 22.50 -5.66 62.01
#